data_AF-A0A3A9IEP7-F1
#
_entry.id   AF-A0A3A9IEP7-F1
#
_cell.length_a   1.000
_cell.length_b   1.000
_cell.length_c   1.000
_cell.angle_alpha   90.00
_cell.angle_beta   90.00
_cell.angle_gamma   90.00
#
_symmetry.space_group_name_H-M   'P 1'
#
loop_
_entity.id
_entity.type
_entity.pdbx_description
1 polymer ?
#
loop_
_entity_poly.entity_id
_entity_poly.type
_entity_poly.pdbx_seq_one_letter_code
_entity_poly.pdbx_strand_id
1 'polypeptide(L)'
;MRLNHEEKIPSEEAHSCAERDKVLEAELRLAIRAQYHFRASEQGLLAWDVRRLVRLSRDLPLQAVALSDIAELDHDHWYGHGSATPTVRSVVEHCQLIMAADLAYPIILDSAGRVMDGMHRIGKALMLGHDYIDAVQFTVDPAPDYLGCDPDTLPYDE
;
A
#
# COMPACT_ATOMS: atom_id res chain seq x y z
N MET A 1 15.31 21.38 47.82
CA MET A 1 15.54 21.72 46.39
C MET A 1 16.38 20.62 45.78
N ARG A 2 16.02 20.16 44.57
CA ARG A 2 16.60 19.09 43.72
C ARG A 2 16.10 17.65 43.93
N LEU A 3 15.11 17.30 43.08
CA LEU A 3 15.01 16.18 42.11
C LEU A 3 15.66 14.83 42.45
N ASN A 4 14.91 13.74 42.19
CA ASN A 4 15.21 12.83 41.08
C ASN A 4 13.97 12.03 40.65
N HIS A 5 13.72 12.11 39.34
CA HIS A 5 12.85 11.30 38.50
C HIS A 5 13.58 10.00 38.17
N GLU A 6 12.88 8.88 38.01
CA GLU A 6 13.15 7.84 37.00
C GLU A 6 12.06 6.75 37.07
N GLU A 7 10.96 6.96 36.35
CA GLU A 7 10.16 5.84 35.82
C GLU A 7 10.84 5.38 34.53
N LYS A 8 11.44 4.18 34.57
CA LYS A 8 12.07 3.55 33.41
C LYS A 8 11.46 2.17 33.22
N ILE A 9 10.31 2.12 32.54
CA ILE A 9 9.85 0.91 31.85
C ILE A 9 9.47 1.28 30.40
N PRO A 10 10.43 1.37 29.47
CA PRO A 10 10.14 1.43 28.03
C PRO A 10 10.67 0.21 27.25
N SER A 11 11.37 -0.74 27.90
CA SER A 11 12.19 -1.74 27.19
C SER A 11 11.50 -3.06 26.86
N GLU A 12 10.59 -3.56 27.70
CA GLU A 12 9.91 -4.85 27.44
C GLU A 12 8.76 -4.73 26.42
N GLU A 13 7.96 -3.67 26.49
CA GLU A 13 6.87 -3.42 25.54
C GLU A 13 7.39 -3.14 24.12
N ALA A 14 8.46 -2.34 24.01
CA ALA A 14 9.09 -2.06 22.72
C ALA A 14 9.69 -3.33 22.09
N HIS A 15 10.29 -4.21 22.91
CA HIS A 15 10.83 -5.48 22.43
C HIS A 15 9.71 -6.44 21.97
N SER A 16 8.60 -6.50 22.70
CA SER A 16 7.42 -7.28 22.32
C SER A 16 6.74 -6.76 21.05
N CYS A 17 6.73 -5.45 20.82
CA CYS A 17 6.15 -4.85 19.62
C CYS A 17 7.01 -5.15 18.39
N ALA A 18 8.34 -4.97 18.50
CA ALA A 18 9.27 -5.25 17.41
C ALA A 18 9.25 -6.73 16.98
N GLU A 19 9.07 -7.66 17.92
CA GLU A 19 9.01 -9.09 17.59
C GLU A 19 7.70 -9.46 16.90
N ARG A 20 6.56 -8.89 17.33
CA ARG A 20 5.27 -9.05 16.62
C ARG A 20 5.34 -8.51 15.20
N ASP A 21 6.00 -7.37 15.01
CA ASP A 21 6.17 -6.76 13.69
C ASP A 21 6.99 -7.64 12.74
N LYS A 22 8.05 -8.30 13.23
CA LYS A 22 8.84 -9.25 12.43
C LYS A 22 8.03 -10.47 12.03
N VAL A 23 7.26 -11.04 12.97
CA VAL A 23 6.40 -12.20 12.69
C VAL A 23 5.38 -11.84 11.62
N LEU A 24 4.70 -10.70 11.77
CA LEU A 24 3.73 -10.24 10.78
C LEU A 24 4.39 -9.96 9.42
N GLU A 25 5.59 -9.38 9.40
CA GLU A 25 6.31 -9.16 8.15
C GLU A 25 6.63 -10.48 7.43
N ALA A 26 7.04 -11.50 8.17
CA ALA A 26 7.27 -12.83 7.60
C ALA A 26 5.97 -13.47 7.08
N GLU A 27 4.87 -13.35 7.81
CA GLU A 27 3.55 -13.83 7.37
C GLU A 27 3.07 -13.12 6.11
N LEU A 28 3.23 -11.78 6.03
CA LEU A 28 2.85 -10.99 4.87
C LEU A 28 3.66 -11.35 3.63
N ARG A 29 4.97 -11.66 3.79
CA ARG A 29 5.80 -12.15 2.67
C ARG A 29 5.36 -13.52 2.15
N LEU A 30 4.74 -14.36 2.99
CA LEU A 30 4.19 -15.64 2.56
C LEU A 30 2.80 -15.50 1.91
N ALA A 31 2.01 -14.52 2.33
CA ALA A 31 0.63 -14.34 1.90
C ALA A 31 0.48 -13.42 0.67
N ILE A 32 1.37 -12.42 0.53
CA ILE A 32 1.28 -11.38 -0.49
C ILE A 32 2.58 -11.38 -1.28
N ARG A 33 2.46 -11.58 -2.59
CA ARG A 33 3.60 -11.44 -3.51
C ARG A 33 4.19 -10.02 -3.43
N ALA A 34 5.50 -9.90 -3.62
CA ALA A 34 6.18 -8.63 -3.71
C ALA A 34 5.54 -7.73 -4.77
N GLN A 35 5.09 -6.56 -4.32
CA GLN A 35 4.49 -5.52 -5.15
C GLN A 35 4.94 -4.18 -4.61
N TYR A 36 5.14 -3.22 -5.51
CA TYR A 36 5.59 -1.88 -5.16
C TYR A 36 4.63 -0.85 -5.71
N HIS A 37 4.27 0.10 -4.86
CA HIS A 37 3.61 1.33 -5.27
C HIS A 37 4.65 2.34 -5.71
N PHE A 38 4.42 3.03 -6.82
CA PHE A 38 5.38 3.94 -7.41
C PHE A 38 4.83 5.35 -7.52
N ARG A 39 5.70 6.34 -7.32
CA ARG A 39 5.41 7.76 -7.63
C ARG A 39 6.63 8.45 -8.21
N ALA A 40 6.40 9.28 -9.22
CA ALA A 40 7.45 10.15 -9.75
C ALA A 40 7.82 11.25 -8.74
N SER A 41 9.10 11.60 -8.66
CA SER A 41 9.61 12.72 -7.88
C SER A 41 10.80 13.38 -8.58
N GLU A 42 11.26 14.51 -8.07
CA GLU A 42 12.49 15.18 -8.55
C GLU A 42 13.74 14.31 -8.41
N GLN A 43 13.73 13.34 -7.49
CA GLN A 43 14.83 12.42 -7.24
C GLN A 43 14.71 11.12 -8.05
N GLY A 44 13.79 11.06 -9.01
CA GLY A 44 13.42 9.84 -9.73
C GLY A 44 12.23 9.12 -9.09
N LEU A 45 12.08 7.84 -9.39
CA LEU A 45 10.93 7.06 -8.93
C LEU A 45 11.08 6.71 -7.44
N LEU A 46 10.03 6.99 -6.67
CA LEU A 46 9.87 6.55 -5.29
C LEU A 46 9.12 5.24 -5.29
N ALA A 47 9.52 4.28 -4.46
CA ALA A 47 8.82 3.01 -4.30
C ALA A 47 8.51 2.68 -2.85
N TRP A 48 7.31 2.14 -2.62
CA TRP A 48 6.87 1.60 -1.34
C TRP A 48 6.55 0.12 -1.49
N ASP A 49 7.10 -0.74 -0.63
CA ASP A 49 6.70 -2.16 -0.59
C ASP A 49 5.25 -2.25 -0.07
N VAL A 50 4.35 -2.82 -0.87
CA VAL A 50 2.93 -2.98 -0.52
C VAL A 50 2.76 -3.82 0.74
N ARG A 51 3.62 -4.82 0.99
CA ARG A 51 3.60 -5.61 2.24
C ARG A 51 3.87 -4.72 3.45
N ARG A 52 4.79 -3.77 3.31
CA ARG A 52 5.06 -2.79 4.37
C ARG A 52 3.90 -1.81 4.52
N LEU A 53 3.27 -1.37 3.44
CA LEU A 53 2.07 -0.54 3.52
C LEU A 53 0.95 -1.23 4.28
N VAL A 54 0.66 -2.50 3.97
CA VAL A 54 -0.32 -3.33 4.69
C VAL A 54 0.02 -3.43 6.18
N ARG A 55 1.29 -3.65 6.53
CA ARG A 55 1.72 -3.69 7.93
C ARG A 55 1.50 -2.36 8.63
N LEU A 56 1.87 -1.24 8.00
CA LEU A 56 1.77 0.09 8.58
C LEU A 56 0.32 0.59 8.69
N SER A 57 -0.58 0.09 7.85
CA SER A 57 -1.99 0.50 7.82
C SER A 57 -2.91 -0.38 8.67
N ARG A 58 -2.42 -1.51 9.22
CA ARG A 58 -3.24 -2.55 9.87
C ARG A 58 -4.16 -2.07 11.00
N ASP A 59 -3.74 -1.03 11.73
CA ASP A 59 -4.43 -0.51 12.90
C ASP A 59 -5.13 0.84 12.61
N LEU A 60 -5.11 1.29 11.35
CA LEU A 60 -5.78 2.52 10.94
C LEU A 60 -7.31 2.33 10.92
N PRO A 61 -8.08 3.37 11.22
CA PRO A 61 -9.54 3.27 11.20
C PRO A 61 -10.04 3.01 9.77
N LEU A 62 -10.94 2.04 9.67
CA LEU A 62 -11.66 1.75 8.43
C LEU A 62 -12.65 2.89 8.13
N GLN A 63 -12.72 3.31 6.88
CA GLN A 63 -13.70 4.27 6.38
C GLN A 63 -14.24 3.85 5.01
N ALA A 64 -15.49 4.21 4.73
CA ALA A 64 -16.06 4.08 3.39
C ALA A 64 -15.74 5.34 2.57
N VAL A 65 -15.14 5.15 1.41
CA VAL A 65 -14.80 6.23 0.46
C VAL A 65 -15.66 6.09 -0.78
N ALA A 66 -16.23 7.20 -1.26
CA ALA A 66 -16.98 7.20 -2.50
C ALA A 66 -16.02 6.95 -3.67
N LEU A 67 -16.37 6.04 -4.59
CA LEU A 67 -15.54 5.77 -5.76
C LEU A 67 -15.37 7.03 -6.62
N SER A 68 -16.35 7.93 -6.63
CA SER A 68 -16.29 9.23 -7.32
C SER A 68 -15.19 10.16 -6.80
N ASP A 69 -14.68 9.92 -5.58
CA ASP A 69 -13.66 10.76 -4.96
C ASP A 69 -12.24 10.27 -5.29
N ILE A 70 -12.11 9.11 -5.95
CA ILE A 70 -10.82 8.52 -6.33
C ILE A 70 -10.35 9.14 -7.65
N ALA A 71 -9.41 10.09 -7.55
CA ALA A 71 -8.89 10.83 -8.70
C ALA A 71 -8.20 9.92 -9.73
N GLU A 72 -7.52 8.85 -9.30
CA GLU A 72 -6.73 7.98 -10.15
C GLU A 72 -7.55 7.13 -11.12
N LEU A 73 -8.88 7.07 -10.97
CA LEU A 73 -9.76 6.32 -11.88
C LEU A 73 -9.63 6.76 -13.34
N ASP A 74 -9.41 8.04 -13.57
CA ASP A 74 -9.31 8.65 -14.89
C ASP A 74 -7.86 9.02 -15.28
N HIS A 75 -6.86 8.45 -14.59
CA HIS A 75 -5.44 8.66 -14.85
C HIS A 75 -4.71 7.36 -15.22
N ASP A 76 -3.57 7.49 -15.89
CA ASP A 76 -2.70 6.33 -16.11
C ASP A 76 -2.09 5.87 -14.77
N HIS A 77 -2.61 4.75 -14.27
CA HIS A 77 -2.20 4.17 -13.00
C HIS A 77 -1.31 2.93 -13.13
N TRP A 78 -1.48 2.13 -14.20
CA TRP A 78 -0.76 0.85 -14.35
C TRP A 78 0.44 0.92 -15.29
N TYR A 79 0.50 1.90 -16.21
CA TYR A 79 1.48 1.92 -17.30
C TYR A 79 2.41 3.15 -17.26
N GLY A 80 2.14 4.12 -16.39
CA GLY A 80 2.86 5.40 -16.33
C GLY A 80 4.33 5.37 -15.89
N HIS A 81 4.89 4.20 -15.57
CA HIS A 81 6.25 4.05 -15.05
C HIS A 81 7.20 3.25 -15.95
N GLY A 82 6.81 3.00 -17.20
CA GLY A 82 7.74 2.63 -18.28
C GLY A 82 8.18 1.16 -18.37
N SER A 83 7.90 0.33 -17.36
CA SER A 83 8.19 -1.12 -17.42
C SER A 83 7.08 -1.93 -18.12
N ALA A 84 5.82 -1.48 -18.06
CA ALA A 84 4.67 -2.16 -18.65
C ALA A 84 4.10 -1.39 -19.86
N THR A 85 3.66 -2.12 -20.88
CA THR A 85 2.96 -1.54 -22.04
C THR A 85 1.51 -2.06 -22.10
N PRO A 86 0.53 -1.21 -22.47
CA PRO A 86 -0.90 -1.57 -22.48
C PRO A 86 -1.25 -2.46 -23.69
N THR A 87 -0.59 -3.61 -23.81
CA THR A 87 -0.95 -4.63 -24.78
C THR A 87 -2.23 -5.35 -24.37
N VAL A 88 -2.92 -5.98 -25.32
CA VAL A 88 -4.12 -6.81 -25.02
C VAL A 88 -3.81 -7.86 -23.95
N ARG A 89 -2.62 -8.45 -23.97
CA ARG A 89 -2.20 -9.45 -22.98
C ARG A 89 -2.09 -8.84 -21.58
N SER A 90 -1.41 -7.70 -21.47
CA SER A 90 -1.28 -6.98 -20.19
C SER A 90 -2.64 -6.56 -19.63
N VAL A 91 -3.54 -6.06 -20.48
CA VAL A 91 -4.90 -5.69 -20.05
C VAL A 91 -5.66 -6.91 -19.51
N VAL A 92 -5.56 -8.07 -20.19
CA VAL A 92 -6.18 -9.32 -19.70
C VAL A 92 -5.60 -9.73 -18.34
N GLU A 93 -4.30 -9.57 -18.11
CA GLU A 93 -3.68 -9.84 -16.80
C GLU A 93 -4.27 -8.94 -15.70
N HIS A 94 -4.43 -7.63 -15.96
CA HIS A 94 -5.11 -6.73 -15.03
C HIS A 94 -6.57 -7.13 -14.79
N CYS A 95 -7.32 -7.53 -15.81
CA CYS A 95 -8.69 -8.03 -15.65
C CYS A 95 -8.75 -9.28 -14.76
N GLN A 96 -7.80 -10.22 -14.91
CA GLN A 96 -7.71 -11.40 -14.06
C GLN A 96 -7.45 -11.02 -12.59
N LEU A 97 -6.54 -10.06 -12.35
CA LEU A 97 -6.27 -9.54 -11.01
C LEU A 97 -7.48 -8.83 -10.41
N ILE A 98 -8.20 -8.03 -11.20
CA ILE A 98 -9.48 -7.41 -10.79
C ILE A 98 -10.47 -8.48 -10.35
N MET A 99 -10.69 -9.52 -11.17
CA MET A 99 -11.67 -10.57 -10.83
C MET A 99 -11.26 -11.36 -9.58
N ALA A 100 -9.96 -11.61 -9.39
CA ALA A 100 -9.42 -12.32 -8.24
C ALA A 100 -9.36 -11.48 -6.96
N ALA A 101 -9.39 -10.15 -7.06
CA ALA A 101 -9.28 -9.25 -5.91
C ALA A 101 -10.40 -9.48 -4.90
N ASP A 102 -10.06 -9.50 -3.61
CA ASP A 102 -11.03 -9.67 -2.52
C ASP A 102 -11.39 -8.31 -1.92
N LEU A 103 -12.68 -7.96 -1.94
CA LEU A 103 -13.21 -6.70 -1.41
C LEU A 103 -13.36 -6.72 0.11
N ALA A 104 -13.14 -7.85 0.78
CA ALA A 104 -13.07 -7.91 2.24
C ALA A 104 -11.88 -7.14 2.83
N TYR A 105 -10.88 -6.79 1.99
CA TYR A 105 -9.70 -6.04 2.41
C TYR A 105 -9.76 -4.59 1.90
N PRO A 106 -9.53 -3.58 2.76
CA PRO A 106 -9.63 -2.18 2.37
C PRO A 106 -8.48 -1.72 1.47
N ILE A 107 -8.76 -0.76 0.59
CA ILE A 107 -7.72 -0.05 -0.15
C ILE A 107 -6.87 0.81 0.80
N ILE A 108 -5.66 1.18 0.36
CA ILE A 108 -4.75 2.00 1.16
C ILE A 108 -4.60 3.36 0.49
N LEU A 109 -4.86 4.42 1.25
CA LEU A 109 -4.76 5.81 0.82
C LEU A 109 -3.63 6.54 1.55
N ASP A 110 -2.99 7.48 0.86
CA ASP A 110 -2.05 8.43 1.46
C ASP A 110 -2.77 9.55 2.23
N SER A 111 -2.01 10.44 2.87
CA SER A 111 -2.57 11.58 3.63
C SER A 111 -3.35 12.59 2.80
N ALA A 112 -3.18 12.58 1.49
CA ALA A 112 -3.95 13.40 0.55
C ALA A 112 -5.15 12.66 -0.07
N GLY A 113 -5.41 11.40 0.31
CA GLY A 113 -6.51 10.58 -0.21
C GLY A 113 -6.20 9.90 -1.54
N ARG A 114 -4.93 9.89 -1.97
CA ARG A 114 -4.48 9.22 -3.20
C ARG A 114 -4.20 7.75 -2.95
N VAL A 115 -4.47 6.92 -3.95
CA VAL A 115 -4.30 5.46 -3.87
C VAL A 115 -2.82 5.11 -3.75
N MET A 116 -2.49 4.29 -2.74
CA MET A 116 -1.20 3.63 -2.59
C MET A 116 -1.29 2.13 -2.85
N ASP A 117 -2.44 1.50 -2.60
CA ASP A 117 -2.67 0.10 -2.93
C ASP A 117 -4.17 -0.17 -3.11
N GLY A 118 -4.52 -1.11 -3.99
CA GLY A 118 -5.88 -1.58 -4.16
C GLY A 118 -6.58 -1.16 -5.46
N MET A 119 -5.88 -0.67 -6.48
CA MET A 119 -6.52 -0.31 -7.76
C MET A 119 -7.27 -1.47 -8.42
N HIS A 120 -6.82 -2.72 -8.27
CA HIS A 120 -7.59 -3.88 -8.73
C HIS A 120 -8.91 -4.08 -7.95
N ARG A 121 -8.92 -3.78 -6.64
CA ARG A 121 -10.14 -3.81 -5.81
C ARG A 121 -11.10 -2.69 -6.19
N ILE A 122 -10.58 -1.49 -6.44
CA ILE A 122 -11.33 -0.35 -6.97
C ILE A 122 -11.98 -0.74 -8.30
N GLY A 123 -11.21 -1.31 -9.23
CA GLY A 123 -11.72 -1.80 -10.52
C GLY A 123 -12.82 -2.86 -10.34
N LYS A 124 -12.68 -3.77 -9.38
CA LYS A 124 -13.72 -4.77 -9.07
C LYS A 124 -14.99 -4.13 -8.53
N ALA A 125 -14.87 -3.18 -7.61
CA ALA A 125 -16.00 -2.46 -7.05
C ALA A 125 -16.78 -1.69 -8.12
N LEU A 126 -16.08 -1.03 -9.05
CA LEU A 126 -16.68 -0.39 -10.23
C LEU A 126 -17.41 -1.40 -11.12
N MET A 127 -16.78 -2.54 -11.44
CA MET A 127 -17.40 -3.59 -12.27
C MET A 127 -18.68 -4.15 -11.65
N LEU A 128 -18.77 -4.18 -10.31
CA LEU A 128 -19.94 -4.65 -9.57
C LEU A 128 -20.98 -3.54 -9.34
N GLY A 129 -20.73 -2.30 -9.77
CA GLY A 129 -21.63 -1.17 -9.61
C GLY A 129 -21.78 -0.70 -8.16
N HIS A 130 -20.72 -0.81 -7.36
CA HIS A 130 -20.68 -0.21 -6.04
C HIS A 130 -20.46 1.31 -6.13
N ASP A 131 -21.00 2.06 -5.17
CA ASP A 131 -20.76 3.50 -5.05
C ASP A 131 -19.59 3.83 -4.10
N TYR A 132 -19.28 2.90 -3.19
CA TYR A 132 -18.28 3.07 -2.13
C TYR A 132 -17.35 1.86 -2.05
N ILE A 133 -16.16 2.09 -1.50
CA ILE A 133 -15.18 1.06 -1.17
C ILE A 133 -14.58 1.32 0.21
N ASP A 134 -14.31 0.24 0.95
CA ASP A 134 -13.62 0.32 2.22
C ASP A 134 -12.16 0.71 2.03
N ALA A 135 -11.69 1.65 2.83
CA ALA A 135 -10.35 2.22 2.78
C ALA A 135 -9.77 2.42 4.18
N VAL A 136 -8.44 2.39 4.27
CA VAL A 136 -7.66 2.92 5.39
C VAL A 136 -6.76 4.02 4.85
N GLN A 137 -6.57 5.08 5.64
CA GLN A 137 -5.85 6.27 5.19
C GLN A 137 -4.80 6.73 6.19
N PHE A 138 -3.57 6.91 5.71
CA PHE A 138 -2.51 7.48 6.51
C PHE A 138 -2.80 8.95 6.84
N THR A 139 -2.54 9.37 8.08
CA THR A 139 -2.57 10.80 8.43
C THR A 139 -1.29 11.53 8.04
N VAL A 140 -0.18 10.77 7.95
CA VAL A 140 1.13 11.22 7.47
C VAL A 140 1.68 10.13 6.57
N ASP A 141 2.12 10.50 5.36
CA ASP A 141 2.66 9.53 4.40
C ASP A 141 3.86 8.78 4.99
N PRO A 142 3.90 7.44 4.87
CA PRO A 142 5.09 6.70 5.22
C PRO A 142 6.23 7.06 4.25
N ALA A 143 7.46 7.09 4.75
CA ALA A 143 8.63 7.24 3.89
C ALA A 143 8.69 6.08 2.87
N PRO A 144 9.12 6.36 1.61
CA PRO A 144 9.35 5.32 0.62
C PRO A 144 10.47 4.38 1.08
N ASP A 145 10.39 3.14 0.62
CA ASP A 145 11.40 2.11 0.86
C ASP A 145 12.62 2.30 -0.06
N TYR A 146 12.39 2.87 -1.26
CA TYR A 146 13.44 3.15 -2.25
C TYR A 146 13.27 4.55 -2.86
N LEU A 147 14.39 5.23 -3.12
CA LEU A 147 14.48 6.55 -3.73
C LEU A 147 15.22 6.48 -5.06
N GLY A 148 14.68 7.09 -6.10
CA GLY A 148 15.32 7.14 -7.42
C GLY A 148 15.56 5.75 -8.03
N CYS A 149 14.69 4.78 -7.75
CA CYS A 149 14.90 3.40 -8.14
C CYS A 149 14.46 3.12 -9.59
N ASP A 150 15.05 2.08 -10.17
CA ASP A 150 14.54 1.44 -11.37
C ASP A 150 13.54 0.33 -10.96
N PRO A 151 12.27 0.38 -11.40
CA PRO A 151 11.25 -0.63 -11.10
C PRO A 151 11.71 -2.08 -11.27
N ASP A 152 12.57 -2.34 -12.26
CA ASP A 152 12.99 -3.69 -12.64
C ASP A 152 14.14 -4.23 -11.75
N THR A 153 14.66 -3.39 -10.86
CA THR A 153 15.78 -3.73 -9.95
C THR A 153 15.36 -3.98 -8.51
N LEU A 154 14.06 -3.81 -8.20
CA LEU A 154 13.53 -4.02 -6.87
C LEU A 154 13.46 -5.51 -6.50
N PRO A 155 13.48 -5.85 -5.19
CA PRO A 155 13.45 -7.24 -4.75
C PRO A 155 12.03 -7.81 -4.85
N TYR A 156 11.68 -8.31 -6.03
CA TYR A 156 10.51 -9.16 -6.23
C TYR A 156 10.78 -10.58 -5.72
N ASP A 157 9.70 -11.32 -5.44
CA ASP A 157 9.83 -12.74 -5.11
C ASP A 157 10.23 -13.51 -6.39
N GLU A 158 11.15 -14.48 -6.28
CA GLU A 158 11.58 -15.35 -7.40
C GLU A 158 10.45 -16.26 -7.91
#